data_AF-A0A3P8S687-F1
#
_entry.id   AF-A0A3P8S687-F1
#
_cell.length_a   1.000
_cell.length_b   1.000
_cell.length_c   1.000
_cell.angle_alpha   90.00
_cell.angle_beta   90.00
_cell.angle_gamma   90.00
#
_symmetry.space_group_name_H-M   'P 1'
#
loop_
_entity.id
_entity.type
_entity.pdbx_description
1 polymer ?
#
loop_
_entity_poly.entity_id
_entity_poly.type
_entity_poly.pdbx_seq_one_letter_code
_entity_poly.pdbx_strand_id
1 'polypeptide(L)'
;MKICRNMIKMKDSVFLVMFLWILTVSRGDTEVSCVFMERCILPCSFQVADQINIRWHSITRDFNVHSFYYNQDQLRSQHQIYRDRTSLFNDQISTGNASLQLTGVTVQDEGIYQCYISTVNAPQISLTNLTVYAPVQDINIQQVENRITCSSEGIYPQPELTWSTTPPSNINLLNSTTVQQNEQQLYSLSSSLILSPNDTDLLYSCTISTPTNRRRAAWRKLTPISGSTSETIITCAASNFSFSHLLWRFNHSQMILNQSRTDGRSTISEEWRQQVKDVSESGDITLQDLSSEQEGIYTCQLSNAEEMLISDTSVKISGGKTAKVTLIIWKMCLTCEHQRSQNSIMKLPGTEY
;
A
#
# COMPACT_ATOMS: atom_id res chain seq x y z
N MET A 1 20.00 37.27 76.86
CA MET A 1 18.80 36.48 77.21
C MET A 1 17.71 36.89 76.22
N LYS A 2 17.41 36.11 75.17
CA LYS A 2 16.30 35.14 75.15
C LYS A 2 15.02 35.85 75.67
N ILE A 3 14.06 36.26 74.86
CA ILE A 3 13.06 35.42 74.18
C ILE A 3 12.27 36.34 73.23
N CYS A 4 12.20 35.99 71.94
CA CYS A 4 11.06 36.23 71.04
C CYS A 4 11.40 35.65 69.67
N ARG A 5 11.58 34.32 69.65
CA ARG A 5 11.71 33.50 68.44
C ARG A 5 10.70 32.38 68.62
N ASN A 6 9.44 32.65 68.27
CA ASN A 6 8.39 31.65 68.03
C ASN A 6 7.07 32.38 67.81
N MET A 7 6.82 32.85 66.58
CA MET A 7 5.45 33.00 66.05
C MET A 7 5.40 33.34 64.55
N ILE A 8 6.46 33.05 63.77
CA ILE A 8 6.47 33.23 62.30
C ILE A 8 7.21 32.04 61.66
N LYS A 9 6.82 30.82 62.01
CA LYS A 9 7.31 29.57 61.39
C LYS A 9 6.23 28.49 61.30
N MET A 10 4.96 28.88 61.23
CA MET A 10 3.83 27.93 61.23
C MET A 10 2.74 28.28 60.22
N LYS A 11 3.07 29.08 59.20
CA LYS A 11 2.15 29.38 58.09
C LYS A 11 2.80 29.04 56.74
N ASP A 12 4.11 29.27 56.63
CA ASP A 12 4.87 28.97 55.40
C ASP A 12 5.19 27.48 55.24
N SER A 13 5.41 26.72 56.33
CA SER A 13 5.62 25.26 56.25
C SER A 13 4.36 24.49 55.88
N VAL A 14 3.17 24.98 56.24
CA VAL A 14 1.90 24.32 55.89
C VAL A 14 1.59 24.53 54.42
N PHE A 15 1.90 25.71 53.87
CA PHE A 15 1.78 26.00 52.44
C PHE A 15 2.79 25.22 51.61
N LEU A 16 4.04 25.07 52.07
CA LEU A 16 5.06 24.29 51.37
C LEU A 16 4.73 22.78 51.34
N VAL A 17 4.15 22.25 52.42
CA VAL A 17 3.67 20.86 52.46
C VAL A 17 2.42 20.69 51.60
N MET A 18 1.46 21.63 51.57
CA MET A 18 0.35 21.57 50.61
C MET A 18 0.80 21.69 49.15
N PHE A 19 1.83 22.49 48.83
CA PHE A 19 2.41 22.57 47.48
C PHE A 19 3.20 21.31 47.09
N LEU A 20 3.83 20.65 48.06
CA LEU A 20 4.50 19.35 47.86
C LEU A 20 3.52 18.17 47.80
N TRP A 21 2.32 18.29 48.37
CA TRP A 21 1.23 17.31 48.22
C TRP A 21 0.42 17.48 46.93
N ILE A 22 0.48 18.65 46.27
CA ILE A 22 -0.06 18.84 44.90
C ILE A 22 0.87 18.19 43.85
N LEU A 23 2.11 17.84 44.21
CA LEU A 23 3.12 17.29 43.29
C LEU A 23 3.29 15.76 43.35
N THR A 24 2.34 15.03 43.94
CA THR A 24 2.26 13.55 43.85
C THR A 24 0.78 13.20 43.70
N VAL A 25 0.23 12.90 42.51
CA VAL A 25 0.55 11.79 41.62
C VAL A 25 0.16 12.19 40.17
N SER A 26 1.08 12.75 39.38
CA SER A 26 0.97 12.65 37.91
C SER A 26 1.75 11.39 37.51
N ARG A 27 1.06 10.25 37.53
CA ARG A 27 1.58 9.07 36.84
C ARG A 27 1.68 9.47 35.37
N GLY A 28 2.92 9.54 34.87
CA GLY A 28 3.29 10.27 33.66
C GLY A 28 2.39 10.01 32.46
N ASP A 29 2.21 11.05 31.66
CA ASP A 29 1.46 11.00 30.41
C ASP A 29 1.97 9.82 29.56
N THR A 30 1.11 8.84 29.30
CA THR A 30 1.47 7.67 28.48
C THR A 30 1.20 8.01 27.02
N GLU A 31 2.23 7.94 26.19
CA GLU A 31 2.09 8.10 24.74
C GLU A 31 1.71 6.76 24.10
N VAL A 32 0.63 6.75 23.30
CA VAL A 32 0.17 5.58 22.55
C VAL A 32 -0.02 5.98 21.09
N SER A 33 0.58 5.23 20.16
CA SER A 33 0.39 5.41 18.73
C SER A 33 -0.43 4.25 18.17
N CYS A 34 -1.59 4.56 17.58
CA CYS A 34 -2.54 3.60 17.05
C CYS A 34 -2.58 3.63 15.51
N VAL A 35 -2.72 2.47 14.88
CA VAL A 35 -2.95 2.38 13.42
C VAL A 35 -4.42 2.68 13.11
N PHE A 36 -4.67 3.49 12.09
CA PHE A 36 -6.00 3.79 11.58
C PHE A 36 -6.78 2.51 11.23
N MET A 37 -8.06 2.44 11.60
CA MET A 37 -8.97 1.31 11.46
C MET A 37 -8.61 0.02 12.22
N GLU A 38 -7.50 0.00 12.96
CA GLU A 38 -7.12 -1.14 13.77
C GLU A 38 -7.65 -1.06 15.21
N ARG A 39 -7.28 -2.07 16.02
CA ARG A 39 -7.54 -2.12 17.45
C ARG A 39 -6.38 -1.47 18.18
N CYS A 40 -6.68 -0.65 19.18
CA CYS A 40 -5.68 0.00 20.01
C CYS A 40 -6.01 -0.15 21.50
N ILE A 41 -4.98 -0.29 22.32
CA ILE A 41 -5.11 -0.48 23.77
C ILE A 41 -4.56 0.74 24.48
N LEU A 42 -5.41 1.43 25.24
CA LEU A 42 -5.03 2.53 26.10
C LEU A 42 -4.75 1.95 27.49
N PRO A 43 -3.48 1.92 27.94
CA PRO A 43 -3.12 1.22 29.15
C PRO A 43 -3.60 1.98 30.39
N CYS A 44 -4.18 1.25 31.35
CA CYS A 44 -4.46 1.78 32.67
C CYS A 44 -4.41 0.66 33.71
N SER A 45 -3.66 0.87 34.79
CA SER A 45 -3.49 -0.11 35.87
C SER A 45 -3.73 0.54 37.23
N PHE A 46 -4.27 -0.22 38.17
CA PHE A 46 -4.58 0.25 39.51
C PHE A 46 -4.25 -0.80 40.58
N GLN A 47 -4.15 -0.35 41.82
CA GLN A 47 -4.00 -1.24 42.96
C GLN A 47 -5.35 -1.86 43.30
N VAL A 48 -5.39 -3.19 43.37
CA VAL A 48 -6.64 -3.95 43.63
C VAL A 48 -7.23 -3.56 44.98
N ALA A 49 -8.51 -3.23 44.97
CA ALA A 49 -9.28 -2.79 46.13
C ALA A 49 -10.78 -3.04 45.90
N ASP A 50 -11.59 -2.93 46.96
CA ASP A 50 -13.04 -3.05 46.85
C ASP A 50 -13.70 -1.80 46.24
N GLN A 51 -14.94 -1.98 45.77
CA GLN A 51 -15.78 -0.93 45.17
C GLN A 51 -15.11 -0.16 44.02
N ILE A 52 -14.76 -0.90 42.97
CA ILE A 52 -14.06 -0.36 41.79
C ILE A 52 -15.06 0.34 40.87
N ASN A 53 -14.82 1.63 40.63
CA ASN A 53 -15.49 2.42 39.60
C ASN A 53 -14.45 2.93 38.61
N ILE A 54 -14.55 2.53 37.34
CA ILE A 54 -13.63 2.92 36.27
C ILE A 54 -14.38 3.86 35.32
N ARG A 55 -13.75 4.97 34.93
CA ARG A 55 -14.25 5.90 33.93
C ARG A 55 -13.12 6.28 32.99
N TRP A 56 -13.35 6.05 31.70
CA TRP A 56 -12.56 6.63 30.62
C TRP A 56 -13.26 7.86 30.06
N HIS A 57 -12.53 8.96 29.98
CA HIS A 57 -13.01 10.25 29.47
C HIS A 57 -12.02 10.80 28.46
N SER A 58 -12.49 11.30 27.32
CA SER A 58 -11.65 12.05 26.39
C SER A 58 -11.59 13.49 26.88
N ILE A 59 -10.43 13.94 27.36
CA ILE A 59 -10.23 15.33 27.80
C ILE A 59 -10.33 16.27 26.60
N THR A 60 -9.71 15.91 25.48
CA THR A 60 -9.65 16.76 24.28
C THR A 60 -11.05 17.06 23.71
N ARG A 61 -11.97 16.08 23.76
CA ARG A 61 -13.33 16.23 23.21
C ARG A 61 -14.43 16.39 24.27
N ASP A 62 -14.07 16.32 25.54
CA ASP A 62 -14.98 16.29 26.68
C ASP A 62 -16.09 15.22 26.58
N PHE A 63 -15.71 14.01 26.15
CA PHE A 63 -16.67 12.92 25.93
C PHE A 63 -16.48 11.77 26.91
N ASN A 64 -17.61 11.24 27.42
CA ASN A 64 -17.62 9.97 28.12
C ASN A 64 -17.31 8.83 27.15
N VAL A 65 -16.15 8.20 27.33
CA VAL A 65 -15.64 7.16 26.44
C VAL A 65 -16.13 5.79 26.89
N HIS A 66 -15.98 5.48 28.18
CA HIS A 66 -16.41 4.21 28.75
C HIS A 66 -16.59 4.34 30.26
N SER A 67 -17.47 3.55 30.86
CA SER A 67 -17.68 3.54 32.30
C SER A 67 -18.04 2.15 32.79
N PHE A 68 -17.49 1.77 33.94
CA PHE A 68 -17.71 0.48 34.58
C PHE A 68 -17.90 0.70 36.08
N TYR A 69 -19.03 0.23 36.60
CA TYR A 69 -19.36 0.26 38.03
C TYR A 69 -20.50 -0.73 38.32
N TYR A 70 -20.61 -1.15 39.59
CA TYR A 70 -21.47 -2.28 39.99
C TYR A 70 -21.16 -3.58 39.23
N ASN A 71 -19.88 -3.84 38.98
CA ASN A 71 -19.37 -5.03 38.28
C ASN A 71 -19.94 -5.24 36.86
N GLN A 72 -20.27 -4.16 36.15
CA GLN A 72 -20.78 -4.21 34.79
C GLN A 72 -20.48 -2.92 34.01
N ASP A 73 -20.46 -3.02 32.69
CA ASP A 73 -20.30 -1.89 31.77
C ASP A 73 -21.54 -1.00 31.75
N GLN A 74 -21.32 0.31 31.67
CA GLN A 74 -22.35 1.34 31.83
C GLN A 74 -22.45 2.16 30.54
N LEU A 75 -22.92 1.50 29.49
CA LEU A 75 -22.88 2.02 28.11
C LEU A 75 -23.97 3.07 27.81
N ARG A 76 -24.94 3.29 28.70
CA ARG A 76 -26.05 4.22 28.46
C ARG A 76 -25.61 5.67 28.31
N SER A 77 -24.64 6.10 29.11
CA SER A 77 -24.08 7.45 29.10
C SER A 77 -22.91 7.62 28.13
N GLN A 78 -22.52 6.54 27.44
CA GLN A 78 -21.42 6.56 26.49
C GLN A 78 -21.75 7.49 25.32
N HIS A 79 -20.78 8.32 24.95
CA HIS A 79 -20.93 9.20 23.80
C HIS A 79 -21.08 8.38 22.50
N GLN A 80 -21.94 8.85 21.59
CA GLN A 80 -22.38 8.10 20.41
C GLN A 80 -21.23 7.57 19.54
N ILE A 81 -20.13 8.32 19.42
CA ILE A 81 -18.97 7.96 18.57
C ILE A 81 -18.14 6.78 19.10
N TYR A 82 -18.31 6.42 20.38
CA TYR A 82 -17.59 5.30 21.03
C TYR A 82 -18.47 4.06 21.20
N ARG A 83 -19.77 4.15 20.90
CA ARG A 83 -20.70 3.02 20.95
C ARG A 83 -20.19 1.88 20.08
N ASP A 84 -20.25 0.67 20.64
CA ASP A 84 -19.80 -0.58 20.03
C ASP A 84 -18.31 -0.63 19.64
N ARG A 85 -17.52 0.38 20.03
CA ARG A 85 -16.09 0.49 19.70
C ARG A 85 -15.17 0.25 20.89
N THR A 86 -15.68 0.33 22.11
CA THR A 86 -14.86 0.24 23.33
C THR A 86 -15.19 -0.98 24.17
N SER A 87 -14.18 -1.56 24.81
CA SER A 87 -14.37 -2.61 25.82
C SER A 87 -13.25 -2.56 26.86
N LEU A 88 -13.58 -2.90 28.11
CA LEU A 88 -12.58 -3.22 29.13
C LEU A 88 -12.26 -4.73 29.11
N PHE A 89 -11.10 -5.08 29.65
CA PHE A 89 -10.72 -6.48 29.90
C PHE A 89 -11.35 -6.95 31.21
N ASN A 90 -12.66 -7.23 31.18
CA ASN A 90 -13.47 -7.50 32.37
C ASN A 90 -12.93 -8.64 33.24
N ASP A 91 -12.31 -9.66 32.63
CA ASP A 91 -11.63 -10.79 33.29
C ASP A 91 -10.34 -10.38 34.04
N GLN A 92 -9.78 -9.21 33.74
CA GLN A 92 -8.51 -8.73 34.30
C GLN A 92 -8.68 -7.57 35.28
N ILE A 93 -9.90 -7.05 35.47
CA ILE A 93 -10.20 -5.98 36.42
C ILE A 93 -9.83 -6.40 37.86
N SER A 94 -10.12 -7.64 38.26
CA SER A 94 -9.77 -8.15 39.60
C SER A 94 -8.26 -8.24 39.84
N THR A 95 -7.45 -8.20 38.77
CA THR A 95 -5.98 -8.18 38.84
C THR A 95 -5.39 -6.77 38.69
N GLY A 96 -6.24 -5.74 38.63
CA GLY A 96 -5.80 -4.35 38.56
C GLY A 96 -5.63 -3.81 37.14
N ASN A 97 -6.18 -4.47 36.11
CA ASN A 97 -6.17 -3.98 34.73
C ASN A 97 -7.47 -3.24 34.40
N ALA A 98 -7.37 -1.95 34.08
CA ALA A 98 -8.46 -1.10 33.64
C ALA A 98 -8.22 -0.54 32.22
N SER A 99 -7.35 -1.20 31.45
CA SER A 99 -7.00 -0.78 30.09
C SER A 99 -8.22 -0.84 29.18
N LEU A 100 -8.33 0.15 28.30
CA LEU A 100 -9.42 0.27 27.34
C LEU A 100 -8.97 -0.24 25.98
N GLN A 101 -9.70 -1.18 25.41
CA GLN A 101 -9.58 -1.52 24.00
C GLN A 101 -10.53 -0.62 23.20
N LEU A 102 -9.99 0.15 22.26
CA LEU A 102 -10.73 0.93 21.27
C LEU A 102 -10.54 0.28 19.89
N THR A 103 -11.64 0.10 19.15
CA THR A 103 -11.65 -0.58 17.85
C THR A 103 -12.04 0.36 16.72
N GLY A 104 -11.51 0.11 15.52
CA GLY A 104 -11.75 0.95 14.35
C GLY A 104 -11.28 2.37 14.59
N VAL A 105 -10.06 2.56 15.11
CA VAL A 105 -9.51 3.88 15.48
C VAL A 105 -9.53 4.82 14.28
N THR A 106 -9.99 6.05 14.48
CA THR A 106 -10.06 7.09 13.45
C THR A 106 -9.20 8.28 13.84
N VAL A 107 -8.85 9.14 12.88
CA VAL A 107 -8.09 10.39 13.16
C VAL A 107 -8.79 11.25 14.22
N GLN A 108 -10.13 11.25 14.24
CA GLN A 108 -10.89 12.02 15.21
C GLN A 108 -10.68 11.56 16.66
N ASP A 109 -10.23 10.32 16.87
CA ASP A 109 -9.97 9.77 18.19
C ASP A 109 -8.65 10.25 18.81
N GLU A 110 -7.82 10.99 18.07
CA GLU A 110 -6.61 11.60 18.62
C GLU A 110 -6.89 12.53 19.81
N GLY A 111 -5.96 12.54 20.75
CA GLY A 111 -5.98 13.45 21.89
C GLY A 111 -5.75 12.76 23.22
N ILE A 112 -6.03 13.50 24.29
CA ILE A 112 -5.72 13.10 25.65
C ILE A 112 -6.94 12.41 26.26
N TYR A 113 -6.71 11.21 26.80
CA TYR A 113 -7.68 10.40 27.51
C TYR A 113 -7.30 10.31 28.98
N GLN A 114 -8.32 10.35 29.83
CA GLN A 114 -8.20 10.18 31.26
C GLN A 114 -8.83 8.86 31.68
N CYS A 115 -8.03 8.01 32.31
CA CYS A 115 -8.51 6.90 33.10
C CYS A 115 -8.67 7.37 34.55
N TYR A 116 -9.91 7.48 35.03
CA TYR A 116 -10.24 7.77 36.42
C TYR A 116 -10.74 6.51 37.09
N ILE A 117 -10.11 6.13 38.19
CA ILE A 117 -10.47 4.95 38.97
C ILE A 117 -10.77 5.40 40.38
N SER A 118 -11.95 5.08 40.90
CA SER A 118 -12.30 5.28 42.30
C SER A 118 -12.43 3.92 42.97
N THR A 119 -11.76 3.80 44.13
CA THR A 119 -11.79 2.63 45.01
C THR A 119 -12.06 3.08 46.45
N VAL A 120 -12.29 2.13 47.36
CA VAL A 120 -12.38 2.43 48.80
C VAL A 120 -11.13 3.09 49.39
N ASN A 121 -9.96 2.88 48.79
CA ASN A 121 -8.69 3.38 49.31
C ASN A 121 -8.47 4.84 48.92
N ALA A 122 -8.42 5.09 47.61
CA ALA A 122 -8.19 6.40 47.04
C ALA A 122 -8.59 6.42 45.55
N PRO A 123 -8.93 7.60 45.00
CA PRO A 123 -9.02 7.77 43.55
C PRO A 123 -7.63 7.78 42.92
N GLN A 124 -7.53 7.24 41.70
CA GLN A 124 -6.33 7.24 40.87
C GLN A 124 -6.67 7.84 39.49
N ILE A 125 -5.75 8.63 38.95
CA ILE A 125 -5.84 9.20 37.61
C ILE A 125 -4.61 8.77 36.80
N SER A 126 -4.84 8.39 35.54
CA SER A 126 -3.79 8.17 34.53
C SER A 126 -4.18 8.90 33.25
N LEU A 127 -3.21 9.54 32.61
CA LEU A 127 -3.40 10.23 31.33
C LEU A 127 -2.72 9.44 30.21
N THR A 128 -3.40 9.37 29.07
CA THR A 128 -2.91 8.73 27.86
C THR A 128 -3.09 9.69 26.69
N ASN A 129 -2.00 10.06 26.04
CA ASN A 129 -2.03 10.80 24.79
C ASN A 129 -2.07 9.79 23.64
N LEU A 130 -3.18 9.80 22.89
CA LEU A 130 -3.40 8.93 21.75
C LEU A 130 -3.08 9.69 20.47
N THR A 131 -2.13 9.16 19.72
CA THR A 131 -1.79 9.58 18.35
C THR A 131 -2.22 8.52 17.35
N VAL A 132 -2.67 8.93 16.17
CA VAL A 132 -3.13 8.04 15.10
C VAL A 132 -2.21 8.19 13.91
N TYR A 133 -1.90 7.07 13.26
CA TYR A 133 -1.20 7.08 11.99
C TYR A 133 -1.85 6.10 11.01
N ALA A 134 -1.89 6.49 9.75
CA ALA A 134 -2.26 5.63 8.63
C ALA A 134 -1.02 5.50 7.72
N PRO A 135 -0.34 4.34 7.72
CA PRO A 135 0.94 4.16 7.03
C PRO A 135 0.78 4.16 5.50
N VAL A 136 1.87 4.39 4.78
CA VAL A 136 1.88 4.36 3.31
C VAL A 136 1.82 2.92 2.82
N GLN A 137 0.63 2.45 2.42
CA GLN A 137 0.41 1.07 1.98
C GLN A 137 0.55 0.84 0.47
N ASP A 138 -0.01 1.69 -0.38
CA ASP A 138 0.08 1.49 -1.83
C ASP A 138 0.63 2.75 -2.50
N ILE A 139 1.79 2.61 -3.14
CA ILE A 139 2.32 3.64 -4.04
C ILE A 139 2.09 3.17 -5.46
N ASN A 140 1.28 3.92 -6.19
CA ASN A 140 1.05 3.69 -7.60
C ASN A 140 1.96 4.61 -8.42
N ILE A 141 2.90 4.00 -9.16
CA ILE A 141 3.75 4.68 -10.12
C ILE A 141 3.44 4.15 -11.52
N GLN A 142 3.00 5.05 -12.40
CA GLN A 142 2.54 4.68 -13.75
C GLN A 142 3.08 5.63 -14.79
N GLN A 143 3.39 5.06 -15.95
CA GLN A 143 3.88 5.80 -17.10
C GLN A 143 2.81 5.77 -18.21
N VAL A 144 2.37 6.96 -18.64
CA VAL A 144 1.44 7.15 -19.75
C VAL A 144 2.08 8.12 -20.75
N GLU A 145 2.32 7.66 -21.98
CA GLU A 145 2.99 8.42 -23.05
C GLU A 145 4.40 8.94 -22.68
N ASN A 146 4.52 10.22 -22.31
CA ASN A 146 5.75 10.86 -21.84
C ASN A 146 5.63 11.38 -20.40
N ARG A 147 4.55 11.01 -19.69
CA ARG A 147 4.26 11.45 -18.34
C ARG A 147 4.37 10.27 -17.39
N ILE A 148 5.08 10.48 -16.30
CA ILE A 148 5.09 9.55 -15.17
C ILE A 148 4.35 10.19 -14.00
N THR A 149 3.45 9.43 -13.39
CA THR A 149 2.64 9.88 -12.25
C THR A 149 2.86 8.95 -11.08
N CYS A 150 3.16 9.53 -9.91
CA CYS A 150 3.23 8.84 -8.64
C CYS A 150 2.08 9.32 -7.76
N SER A 151 1.32 8.37 -7.19
CA SER A 151 0.14 8.66 -6.37
C SER A 151 -0.01 7.66 -5.23
N SER A 152 -0.62 8.12 -4.15
CA SER A 152 -0.99 7.31 -2.99
C SER A 152 -2.15 7.95 -2.23
N GLU A 153 -2.88 7.15 -1.46
CA GLU A 153 -4.09 7.58 -0.75
C GLU A 153 -4.18 6.93 0.64
N GLY A 154 -5.03 7.50 1.49
CA GLY A 154 -5.32 6.95 2.81
C GLY A 154 -4.21 7.17 3.85
N ILE A 155 -3.38 8.20 3.68
CA ILE A 155 -2.20 8.44 4.54
C ILE A 155 -2.51 9.44 5.64
N TYR A 156 -1.98 9.25 6.84
CA TYR A 156 -2.04 10.22 7.94
C TYR A 156 -0.84 10.06 8.87
N PRO A 157 -0.18 11.14 9.33
CA PRO A 157 -0.50 12.56 9.12
C PRO A 157 -0.13 13.04 7.70
N GLN A 158 -0.21 14.36 7.45
CA GLN A 158 0.09 14.93 6.13
C GLN A 158 1.45 14.46 5.59
N PRO A 159 1.48 13.77 4.44
CA PRO A 159 2.71 13.24 3.86
C PRO A 159 3.42 14.26 2.96
N GLU A 160 4.71 14.00 2.74
CA GLU A 160 5.54 14.67 1.74
C GLU A 160 5.87 13.71 0.59
N LEU A 161 5.80 14.20 -0.65
CA LEU A 161 6.27 13.48 -1.83
C LEU A 161 7.45 14.20 -2.46
N THR A 162 8.53 13.46 -2.68
CA THR A 162 9.75 13.94 -3.34
C THR A 162 10.12 13.05 -4.52
N TRP A 163 10.70 13.67 -5.54
CA TRP A 163 11.28 12.96 -6.68
C TRP A 163 12.80 12.99 -6.63
N SER A 164 13.42 11.93 -7.12
CA SER A 164 14.87 11.85 -7.32
C SER A 164 15.16 10.99 -8.55
N THR A 165 16.35 11.14 -9.12
CA THR A 165 16.81 10.35 -10.26
C THR A 165 18.16 9.70 -9.96
N THR A 166 18.42 8.55 -10.56
CA THR A 166 19.73 7.89 -10.48
C THR A 166 20.16 7.43 -11.88
N PRO A 167 21.25 7.98 -12.46
CA PRO A 167 22.08 9.08 -11.94
C PRO A 167 21.30 10.40 -11.73
N PRO A 168 21.79 11.35 -10.92
CA PRO A 168 21.12 12.64 -10.72
C PRO A 168 21.01 13.42 -12.05
N SER A 169 19.79 13.83 -12.39
CA SER A 169 19.45 14.61 -13.57
C SER A 169 18.40 15.68 -13.22
N ASN A 170 18.20 16.64 -14.12
CA ASN A 170 17.18 17.68 -13.95
C ASN A 170 15.78 17.08 -14.08
N ILE A 171 14.89 17.45 -13.16
CA ILE A 171 13.53 16.92 -13.09
C ILE A 171 12.53 17.98 -13.56
N ASN A 172 11.75 17.66 -14.59
CA ASN A 172 10.72 18.55 -15.14
C ASN A 172 9.35 18.24 -14.53
N LEU A 173 9.07 18.87 -13.38
CA LEU A 173 7.76 18.79 -12.71
C LEU A 173 6.67 19.44 -13.57
N LEU A 174 5.58 18.72 -13.83
CA LEU A 174 4.44 19.24 -14.59
C LEU A 174 3.66 20.30 -13.82
N ASN A 175 3.53 20.10 -12.50
CA ASN A 175 2.78 20.93 -11.57
C ASN A 175 3.36 20.77 -10.15
N SER A 176 2.88 21.58 -9.21
CA SER A 176 3.10 21.31 -7.79
C SER A 176 2.43 20.00 -7.38
N THR A 177 2.98 19.32 -6.38
CA THR A 177 2.38 18.12 -5.79
C THR A 177 0.98 18.44 -5.29
N THR A 178 -0.01 17.70 -5.80
CA THR A 178 -1.39 17.82 -5.34
C THR A 178 -1.54 17.04 -4.04
N VAL A 179 -2.14 17.67 -3.03
CA VAL A 179 -2.45 17.06 -1.74
C VAL A 179 -3.89 17.42 -1.42
N GLN A 180 -4.72 16.40 -1.22
CA GLN A 180 -6.13 16.53 -0.88
C GLN A 180 -6.39 15.76 0.40
N GLN A 181 -7.35 16.24 1.18
CA GLN A 181 -7.77 15.61 2.43
C GLN A 181 -9.25 15.25 2.33
N ASN A 182 -9.60 14.03 2.71
CA ASN A 182 -10.99 13.56 2.70
C ASN A 182 -11.72 13.92 4.03
N GLU A 183 -13.01 13.60 4.11
CA GLU A 183 -13.83 13.83 5.31
C GLU A 183 -13.35 13.06 6.55
N GLN A 184 -12.61 11.96 6.35
CA GLN A 184 -11.97 11.17 7.40
C GLN A 184 -10.59 11.70 7.80
N GLN A 185 -10.20 12.86 7.28
CA GLN A 185 -8.92 13.54 7.51
C GLN A 185 -7.69 12.82 6.92
N LEU A 186 -7.88 11.80 6.09
CA LEU A 186 -6.80 11.10 5.39
C LEU A 186 -6.37 11.87 4.14
N TYR A 187 -5.09 11.79 3.83
CA TYR A 187 -4.47 12.47 2.71
C TYR A 187 -4.33 11.56 1.50
N SER A 188 -4.64 12.13 0.34
CA SER A 188 -4.32 11.60 -0.98
C SER A 188 -3.41 12.57 -1.71
N LEU A 189 -2.39 12.06 -2.38
CA LEU A 189 -1.40 12.88 -3.05
C LEU A 189 -1.04 12.35 -4.42
N SER A 190 -0.72 13.25 -5.33
CA SER A 190 -0.27 12.90 -6.67
C SER A 190 0.69 13.94 -7.22
N SER A 191 1.74 13.45 -7.86
CA SER A 191 2.75 14.27 -8.53
C SER A 191 3.13 13.64 -9.86
N SER A 192 3.39 14.49 -10.87
CA SER A 192 3.70 14.04 -12.22
C SER A 192 4.89 14.77 -12.82
N LEU A 193 5.69 14.04 -13.60
CA LEU A 193 6.86 14.54 -14.31
C LEU A 193 6.72 14.30 -15.82
N ILE A 194 7.37 15.14 -16.63
CA ILE A 194 7.61 14.85 -18.05
C ILE A 194 8.95 14.11 -18.19
N LEU A 195 8.91 12.97 -18.88
CA LEU A 195 10.08 12.19 -19.26
C LEU A 195 10.75 12.80 -20.48
N SER A 196 12.08 12.90 -20.46
CA SER A 196 12.83 13.28 -21.65
C SER A 196 13.04 12.06 -22.55
N PRO A 197 12.97 12.20 -23.89
CA PRO A 197 13.13 11.07 -24.80
C PRO A 197 14.54 10.44 -24.77
N ASN A 198 15.54 11.17 -24.26
CA ASN A 198 16.92 10.72 -24.15
C ASN A 198 17.23 9.99 -22.83
N ASP A 199 16.29 9.97 -21.87
CA ASP A 199 16.51 9.41 -20.54
C ASP A 199 16.27 7.88 -20.52
N THR A 200 16.99 7.14 -21.38
CA THR A 200 17.03 5.67 -21.30
C THR A 200 17.91 5.23 -20.14
N ASP A 201 17.46 4.20 -19.41
CA ASP A 201 18.11 3.64 -18.22
C ASP A 201 18.18 4.58 -17.00
N LEU A 202 17.53 5.75 -17.05
CA LEU A 202 17.42 6.65 -15.90
C LEU A 202 16.37 6.13 -14.90
N LEU A 203 16.74 6.00 -13.63
CA LEU A 203 15.84 5.54 -12.57
C LEU A 203 15.13 6.72 -11.91
N TYR A 204 13.83 6.87 -12.13
CA TYR A 204 12.98 7.86 -11.48
C TYR A 204 12.42 7.29 -10.19
N SER A 205 12.74 7.91 -9.06
CA SER A 205 12.29 7.49 -7.74
C SER A 205 11.35 8.52 -7.12
N CYS A 206 10.12 8.11 -6.87
CA CYS A 206 9.16 8.82 -6.02
C CYS A 206 9.28 8.30 -4.59
N THR A 207 9.48 9.20 -3.63
CA THR A 207 9.52 8.86 -2.20
C THR A 207 8.39 9.57 -1.50
N ILE A 208 7.55 8.81 -0.80
CA ILE A 208 6.49 9.33 0.05
C ILE A 208 6.89 9.10 1.50
N SER A 209 6.87 10.15 2.32
CA SER A 209 7.27 10.09 3.72
C SER A 209 6.29 10.82 4.63
N THR A 210 6.10 10.23 5.80
CA THR A 210 5.48 10.80 7.00
C THR A 210 6.53 10.77 8.13
N PRO A 211 6.29 11.39 9.29
CA PRO A 211 7.24 11.35 10.40
C PRO A 211 7.60 9.94 10.89
N THR A 212 6.71 8.96 10.71
CA THR A 212 6.88 7.59 11.24
C THR A 212 7.08 6.54 10.16
N ASN A 213 6.76 6.83 8.90
CA ASN A 213 6.82 5.87 7.80
C ASN A 213 7.34 6.52 6.51
N ARG A 214 8.19 5.79 5.79
CA ARG A 214 8.74 6.21 4.50
C ARG A 214 8.68 5.05 3.53
N ARG A 215 8.26 5.31 2.30
CA ARG A 215 8.19 4.30 1.25
C ARG A 215 8.59 4.89 -0.10
N ARG A 216 9.29 4.10 -0.92
CA ARG A 216 9.81 4.52 -2.23
C ARG A 216 9.21 3.67 -3.34
N ALA A 217 8.81 4.30 -4.44
CA ALA A 217 8.53 3.63 -5.69
C ALA A 217 9.48 4.17 -6.76
N ALA A 218 10.16 3.28 -7.47
CA ALA A 218 11.08 3.63 -8.53
C ALA A 218 10.65 3.00 -9.84
N TRP A 219 10.81 3.74 -10.93
CA TRP A 219 10.49 3.30 -12.27
C TRP A 219 11.62 3.67 -13.22
N ARG A 220 11.91 2.79 -14.17
CA ARG A 220 12.82 3.08 -15.28
C ARG A 220 12.37 2.40 -16.54
N LYS A 221 12.81 2.98 -17.65
CA LYS A 221 12.71 2.41 -18.98
C LYS A 221 14.07 1.89 -19.42
N LEU A 222 14.16 0.59 -19.66
CA LEU A 222 15.36 -0.05 -20.15
C LEU A 222 15.50 0.07 -21.67
N THR A 223 16.75 -0.02 -22.14
CA THR A 223 17.04 -0.09 -23.57
C THR A 223 16.27 -1.23 -24.27
N PRO A 224 15.67 -0.98 -25.45
CA PRO A 224 14.98 -2.02 -26.20
C PRO A 224 15.93 -3.15 -26.60
N ILE A 225 15.47 -4.39 -26.51
CA ILE A 225 16.25 -5.57 -26.89
C ILE A 225 15.64 -6.29 -28.09
N SER A 226 16.48 -7.00 -28.84
CA SER A 226 16.03 -7.93 -29.88
C SER A 226 15.96 -9.34 -29.29
N GLY A 227 14.75 -9.90 -29.23
CA GLY A 227 14.50 -11.27 -28.81
C GLY A 227 14.77 -12.27 -29.93
N SER A 228 15.19 -13.47 -29.53
CA SER A 228 15.31 -14.64 -30.39
C SER A 228 14.09 -15.54 -30.23
N THR A 229 13.82 -16.34 -31.27
CA THR A 229 12.84 -17.44 -31.22
C THR A 229 13.32 -18.62 -30.38
N SER A 230 14.63 -18.71 -30.09
CA SER A 230 15.16 -19.77 -29.22
C SER A 230 15.00 -19.41 -27.75
N GLU A 231 15.76 -18.42 -27.28
CA GLU A 231 15.79 -17.96 -25.90
C GLU A 231 16.06 -16.46 -25.85
N THR A 232 15.35 -15.76 -24.97
CA THR A 232 15.47 -14.33 -24.73
C THR A 232 15.48 -14.10 -23.23
N ILE A 233 16.50 -13.39 -22.73
CA ILE A 233 16.62 -13.00 -21.33
C ILE A 233 16.17 -11.55 -21.21
N ILE A 234 15.20 -11.30 -20.34
CA ILE A 234 14.70 -9.94 -20.04
C ILE A 234 15.09 -9.62 -18.61
N THR A 235 15.90 -8.57 -18.44
CA THR A 235 16.46 -8.22 -17.14
C THR A 235 15.53 -7.29 -16.37
N CYS A 236 15.41 -7.51 -15.06
CA CYS A 236 14.83 -6.54 -14.14
C CYS A 236 15.83 -5.42 -13.82
N ALA A 237 17.12 -5.59 -14.16
CA ALA A 237 18.25 -4.67 -13.96
C ALA A 237 18.45 -4.18 -12.50
N ALA A 238 18.00 -4.96 -11.52
CA ALA A 238 17.92 -4.57 -10.12
C ALA A 238 19.17 -4.94 -9.32
N SER A 239 20.34 -4.53 -9.79
CA SER A 239 21.62 -4.82 -9.12
C SER A 239 21.58 -4.34 -7.66
N ASN A 240 21.64 -5.28 -6.72
CA ASN A 240 21.60 -5.07 -5.27
C ASN A 240 20.22 -4.75 -4.63
N PHE A 241 19.11 -5.00 -5.32
CA PHE A 241 17.78 -4.87 -4.71
C PHE A 241 17.34 -6.19 -4.05
N SER A 242 17.06 -6.15 -2.75
CA SER A 242 16.46 -7.28 -2.03
C SER A 242 14.93 -7.18 -2.09
N PHE A 243 14.27 -8.20 -2.66
CA PHE A 243 12.82 -8.24 -2.83
C PHE A 243 12.19 -9.46 -2.17
N SER A 244 10.96 -9.32 -1.69
CA SER A 244 10.12 -10.43 -1.21
C SER A 244 9.12 -10.87 -2.27
N HIS A 245 8.71 -9.99 -3.19
CA HIS A 245 7.76 -10.29 -4.25
C HIS A 245 8.29 -9.86 -5.62
N LEU A 246 8.06 -10.72 -6.62
CA LEU A 246 8.36 -10.49 -8.03
C LEU A 246 7.09 -10.69 -8.86
N LEU A 247 6.85 -9.76 -9.78
CA LEU A 247 5.74 -9.81 -10.72
C LEU A 247 6.23 -9.41 -12.10
N TRP A 248 6.00 -10.27 -13.09
CA TRP A 248 6.19 -9.96 -14.50
C TRP A 248 4.85 -9.78 -15.21
N ARG A 249 4.75 -8.74 -16.04
CA ARG A 249 3.58 -8.45 -16.88
C ARG A 249 4.00 -8.19 -18.33
N PHE A 250 3.14 -8.59 -19.27
CA PHE A 250 3.21 -8.22 -20.68
C PHE A 250 2.19 -7.11 -20.98
N ASN A 251 2.63 -6.09 -21.72
CA ASN A 251 1.85 -4.89 -22.08
C ASN A 251 1.09 -4.30 -20.89
N HIS A 252 1.78 -4.22 -19.74
CA HIS A 252 1.31 -3.68 -18.47
C HIS A 252 0.08 -4.37 -17.82
N SER A 253 -0.57 -5.33 -18.48
CA SER A 253 -1.86 -5.89 -18.01
C SER A 253 -1.84 -7.40 -17.84
N GLN A 254 -1.25 -8.14 -18.78
CA GLN A 254 -1.28 -9.60 -18.77
C GLN A 254 -0.21 -10.13 -17.83
N MET A 255 -0.59 -10.89 -16.80
CA MET A 255 0.38 -11.50 -15.88
C MET A 255 1.14 -12.61 -16.59
N ILE A 256 2.47 -12.60 -16.48
CA ILE A 256 3.34 -13.69 -16.94
C ILE A 256 3.65 -14.61 -15.75
N LEU A 257 4.19 -14.02 -14.68
CA LEU A 257 4.68 -14.71 -13.49
C LEU A 257 4.41 -13.85 -12.25
N ASN A 258 3.96 -14.47 -11.17
CA ASN A 258 3.88 -13.87 -9.83
C ASN A 258 4.54 -14.81 -8.81
N GLN A 259 5.54 -14.30 -8.08
CA GLN A 259 6.32 -15.08 -7.14
C GLN A 259 6.46 -14.35 -5.80
N SER A 260 6.16 -15.07 -4.72
CA SER A 260 6.36 -14.68 -3.33
C SER A 260 7.49 -15.51 -2.72
N ARG A 261 8.58 -14.85 -2.31
CA ARG A 261 9.71 -15.50 -1.64
C ARG A 261 9.44 -15.83 -0.19
N THR A 262 8.55 -15.09 0.47
CA THR A 262 8.16 -15.34 1.88
C THR A 262 7.39 -16.64 2.01
N ASP A 263 6.52 -16.92 1.04
CA ASP A 263 5.62 -18.08 1.09
C ASP A 263 6.09 -19.22 0.18
N GLY A 264 7.18 -19.01 -0.57
CA GLY A 264 7.67 -19.94 -1.59
C GLY A 264 6.71 -20.16 -2.76
N ARG A 265 5.66 -19.34 -2.89
CA ARG A 265 4.61 -19.52 -3.89
C ARG A 265 5.03 -18.89 -5.22
N SER A 266 4.95 -19.66 -6.30
CA SER A 266 5.15 -19.19 -7.67
C SER A 266 3.94 -19.56 -8.52
N THR A 267 3.44 -18.61 -9.30
CA THR A 267 2.30 -18.78 -10.20
C THR A 267 2.65 -18.22 -11.57
N ILE A 268 2.54 -19.06 -12.60
CA ILE A 268 2.70 -18.67 -14.01
C ILE A 268 1.32 -18.70 -14.64
N SER A 269 1.00 -17.73 -15.49
CA SER A 269 -0.28 -17.75 -16.22
C SER A 269 -0.28 -18.84 -17.30
N GLU A 270 -1.45 -19.41 -17.57
CA GLU A 270 -1.55 -20.53 -18.52
C GLU A 270 -1.04 -20.18 -19.93
N GLU A 271 -1.23 -18.93 -20.34
CA GLU A 271 -0.81 -18.42 -21.66
C GLU A 271 0.71 -18.36 -21.82
N TRP A 272 1.45 -18.23 -20.71
CA TRP A 272 2.91 -18.09 -20.69
C TRP A 272 3.63 -19.35 -20.20
N ARG A 273 2.88 -20.38 -19.82
CA ARG A 273 3.41 -21.59 -19.16
C ARG A 273 4.41 -22.37 -20.01
N GLN A 274 4.32 -22.29 -21.34
CA GLN A 274 5.24 -22.97 -22.25
C GLN A 274 6.49 -22.12 -22.55
N GLN A 275 6.38 -20.80 -22.42
CA GLN A 275 7.41 -19.84 -22.79
C GLN A 275 8.31 -19.48 -21.63
N VAL A 276 7.82 -19.50 -20.38
CA VAL A 276 8.65 -19.24 -19.20
C VAL A 276 9.58 -20.44 -18.97
N LYS A 277 10.87 -20.24 -19.24
CA LYS A 277 11.91 -21.28 -19.08
C LYS A 277 12.52 -21.26 -17.68
N ASP A 278 12.93 -20.08 -17.21
CA ASP A 278 13.62 -19.92 -15.93
C ASP A 278 13.48 -18.49 -15.38
N VAL A 279 13.70 -18.34 -14.07
CA VAL A 279 13.69 -17.06 -13.35
C VAL A 279 14.92 -17.00 -12.45
N SER A 280 15.77 -16.00 -12.67
CA SER A 280 17.02 -15.85 -11.93
C SER A 280 16.81 -15.36 -10.50
N GLU A 281 17.87 -15.43 -9.67
CA GLU A 281 17.87 -14.85 -8.32
C GLU A 281 17.75 -13.31 -8.31
N SER A 282 18.16 -12.63 -9.38
CA SER A 282 17.96 -11.19 -9.58
C SER A 282 16.54 -10.84 -10.05
N GLY A 283 15.72 -11.85 -10.35
CA GLY A 283 14.35 -11.69 -10.86
C GLY A 283 14.26 -11.61 -12.39
N ASP A 284 15.38 -11.75 -13.10
CA ASP A 284 15.42 -11.75 -14.57
C ASP A 284 14.67 -12.97 -15.10
N ILE A 285 13.89 -12.80 -16.17
CA ILE A 285 13.10 -13.86 -16.76
C ILE A 285 13.73 -14.36 -18.05
N THR A 286 13.83 -15.68 -18.18
CA THR A 286 14.24 -16.33 -19.43
C THR A 286 13.01 -16.88 -20.12
N LEU A 287 12.76 -16.38 -21.32
CA LEU A 287 11.66 -16.81 -22.17
C LEU A 287 12.18 -17.61 -23.36
N GLN A 288 11.42 -18.59 -23.82
CA GLN A 288 11.72 -19.41 -24.99
C GLN A 288 10.55 -19.41 -25.98
N ASP A 289 10.84 -19.79 -27.23
CA ASP A 289 9.83 -19.98 -28.29
C ASP A 289 8.92 -18.76 -28.53
N LEU A 290 9.49 -17.56 -28.45
CA LEU A 290 8.77 -16.31 -28.68
C LEU A 290 8.40 -16.12 -30.17
N SER A 291 7.20 -15.62 -30.41
CA SER A 291 6.61 -15.34 -31.71
C SER A 291 6.28 -13.84 -31.87
N SER A 292 5.97 -13.39 -33.09
CA SER A 292 5.64 -11.97 -33.34
C SER A 292 4.47 -11.42 -32.52
N GLU A 293 3.59 -12.28 -32.00
CA GLU A 293 2.46 -11.87 -31.14
C GLU A 293 2.94 -11.43 -29.74
N GLN A 294 4.14 -11.83 -29.33
CA GLN A 294 4.74 -11.50 -28.04
C GLN A 294 5.76 -10.35 -28.14
N GLU A 295 5.70 -9.57 -29.23
CA GLU A 295 6.36 -8.27 -29.31
C GLU A 295 5.61 -7.23 -28.49
N GLY A 296 6.31 -6.53 -27.60
CA GLY A 296 5.66 -5.60 -26.69
C GLY A 296 6.55 -5.12 -25.56
N ILE A 297 5.91 -4.66 -24.49
CA ILE A 297 6.57 -4.17 -23.28
C ILE A 297 6.46 -5.23 -22.20
N TYR A 298 7.60 -5.59 -21.63
CA TYR A 298 7.70 -6.50 -20.51
C TYR A 298 8.04 -5.68 -19.27
N THR A 299 7.14 -5.72 -18.29
CA THR A 299 7.26 -4.97 -17.04
C THR A 299 7.68 -5.93 -15.93
N CYS A 300 8.86 -5.71 -15.37
CA CYS A 300 9.28 -6.31 -14.11
C CYS A 300 8.91 -5.41 -12.95
N GLN A 301 8.24 -5.97 -11.94
CA GLN A 301 7.94 -5.29 -10.68
C GLN A 301 8.52 -6.11 -9.53
N LEU A 302 9.52 -5.54 -8.85
CA LEU A 302 10.10 -6.06 -7.61
C LEU A 302 9.58 -5.25 -6.44
N SER A 303 9.26 -5.89 -5.32
CA SER A 303 8.83 -5.16 -4.11
C SER A 303 9.22 -5.84 -2.82
N ASN A 304 9.36 -5.01 -1.78
CA ASN A 304 9.50 -5.40 -0.38
C ASN A 304 8.62 -4.47 0.50
N ALA A 305 8.81 -4.50 1.82
CA ALA A 305 8.03 -3.70 2.77
C ALA A 305 8.19 -2.17 2.59
N GLU A 306 9.33 -1.70 2.06
CA GLU A 306 9.71 -0.28 2.02
C GLU A 306 9.81 0.27 0.59
N GLU A 307 10.06 -0.58 -0.39
CA GLU A 307 10.38 -0.16 -1.75
C GLU A 307 9.69 -1.02 -2.81
N MET A 308 9.35 -0.36 -3.92
CA MET A 308 8.91 -0.99 -5.16
C MET A 308 9.79 -0.49 -6.31
N LEU A 309 10.26 -1.40 -7.15
CA LEU A 309 11.04 -1.10 -8.35
C LEU A 309 10.33 -1.66 -9.57
N ILE A 310 10.08 -0.81 -10.57
CA ILE A 310 9.48 -1.16 -11.85
C ILE A 310 10.48 -0.91 -12.97
N SER A 311 10.68 -1.90 -13.83
CA SER A 311 11.53 -1.79 -15.01
C SER A 311 10.76 -2.25 -16.24
N ASP A 312 10.67 -1.38 -17.24
CA ASP A 312 10.02 -1.67 -18.51
C ASP A 312 11.05 -1.91 -19.61
N THR A 313 10.94 -3.05 -20.29
CA THR A 313 11.79 -3.41 -21.43
C THR A 313 10.93 -3.65 -22.66
N SER A 314 11.23 -2.94 -23.75
CA SER A 314 10.61 -3.21 -25.05
C SER A 314 11.37 -4.32 -25.77
N VAL A 315 10.66 -5.37 -26.17
CA VAL A 315 11.23 -6.53 -26.88
C VAL A 315 10.66 -6.60 -28.29
N LYS A 316 11.55 -6.63 -29.28
CA LYS A 316 11.23 -6.89 -30.70
C LYS A 316 11.81 -8.24 -31.10
N ILE A 317 11.08 -9.07 -31.83
CA ILE A 317 11.51 -10.45 -32.10
C ILE A 317 12.13 -10.51 -33.50
N SER A 318 13.45 -10.59 -33.54
CA SER A 318 14.18 -10.73 -34.78
C SER A 318 14.12 -12.19 -35.25
N GLY A 319 13.07 -12.55 -35.99
CA GLY A 319 12.93 -13.92 -36.45
C GLY A 319 11.58 -14.28 -37.06
N GLY A 320 10.74 -13.30 -37.39
CA GLY A 320 9.56 -13.55 -38.18
C GLY A 320 9.97 -14.21 -39.50
N LYS A 321 9.71 -15.52 -39.63
CA LYS A 321 9.45 -16.09 -40.94
C LYS A 321 8.38 -15.19 -41.53
N THR A 322 8.73 -14.34 -42.49
CA THR A 322 7.75 -13.83 -43.42
C THR A 322 6.99 -15.06 -43.88
N ALA A 323 5.70 -15.15 -43.54
CA ALA A 323 4.85 -16.15 -44.14
C ALA A 323 5.01 -15.95 -45.64
N LYS A 324 5.77 -16.84 -46.30
CA LYS A 324 5.74 -16.93 -47.76
C LYS A 324 4.30 -17.29 -48.07
N VAL A 325 3.50 -16.28 -48.38
CA VAL A 325 2.24 -16.46 -49.09
C VAL A 325 2.65 -17.12 -50.39
N THR A 326 2.62 -18.45 -50.39
CA THR A 326 2.89 -19.23 -51.57
C THR A 326 1.64 -19.08 -52.40
N LEU A 327 1.68 -18.18 -53.37
CA LEU A 327 0.67 -18.05 -54.41
C LEU A 327 0.64 -19.40 -55.15
N ILE A 328 -0.32 -20.25 -54.76
CA ILE A 328 -0.65 -21.47 -55.50
C ILE A 328 -1.35 -20.98 -56.78
N ILE A 329 -0.58 -20.76 -57.83
CA ILE A 329 -1.12 -20.55 -59.18
C ILE A 329 -1.67 -21.89 -59.65
N TRP A 330 -2.99 -22.04 -59.64
CA TRP A 330 -3.68 -23.13 -60.33
C TRP A 330 -3.42 -22.99 -61.83
N LYS A 331 -2.47 -23.77 -62.36
CA LYS A 331 -2.36 -24.02 -63.80
C LYS A 331 -3.48 -24.99 -64.18
N MET A 332 -4.56 -24.46 -64.77
CA MET A 332 -5.52 -25.29 -65.50
C MET A 332 -4.79 -25.96 -66.67
N CYS A 333 -4.54 -27.26 -66.52
CA CYS A 333 -4.20 -28.15 -67.61
C CYS A 333 -5.50 -28.85 -68.02
N LEU A 334 -6.07 -28.47 -69.16
CA LEU A 334 -7.13 -29.22 -69.82
C LEU A 334 -6.63 -29.57 -71.22
N THR A 335 -6.01 -30.74 -71.31
CA THR A 335 -5.90 -31.52 -72.55
C THR A 335 -6.69 -32.80 -72.35
N CYS A 336 -7.79 -32.96 -73.08
CA CYS A 336 -8.38 -34.26 -73.39
C CYS A 336 -8.87 -34.26 -74.83
N GLU A 337 -8.01 -34.87 -75.64
CA GLU A 337 -8.25 -35.84 -76.71
C GLU A 337 -9.30 -35.60 -77.80
N HIS A 338 -8.74 -35.70 -79.00
CA HIS A 338 -9.35 -35.80 -80.31
C HIS A 338 -9.52 -37.28 -80.64
N GLN A 339 -10.74 -37.75 -80.98
CA GLN A 339 -10.99 -38.50 -82.23
C GLN A 339 -12.43 -39.01 -82.42
N ARG A 340 -13.01 -38.54 -83.54
CA ARG A 340 -13.64 -39.30 -84.64
C ARG A 340 -15.11 -39.78 -84.55
N SER A 341 -15.84 -39.35 -85.58
CA SER A 341 -16.60 -40.19 -86.53
C SER A 341 -18.15 -40.14 -86.50
N GLN A 342 -18.67 -39.42 -87.49
CA GLN A 342 -19.77 -39.76 -88.41
C GLN A 342 -21.25 -39.56 -88.02
N ASN A 343 -21.91 -38.84 -88.94
CA ASN A 343 -23.20 -39.13 -89.58
C ASN A 343 -24.54 -38.71 -88.92
N SER A 344 -25.20 -37.79 -89.63
CA SER A 344 -26.61 -37.85 -90.10
C SER A 344 -27.69 -36.98 -89.44
N ILE A 345 -28.11 -35.95 -90.20
CA ILE A 345 -29.48 -35.72 -90.72
C ILE A 345 -30.64 -35.34 -89.74
N MET A 346 -31.22 -34.17 -90.07
CA MET A 346 -32.63 -33.70 -89.97
C MET A 346 -33.25 -33.19 -88.64
N LYS A 347 -33.74 -31.93 -88.79
CA LYS A 347 -35.12 -31.42 -88.63
C LYS A 347 -35.41 -30.46 -87.45
N LEU A 348 -35.71 -29.21 -87.85
CA LEU A 348 -36.69 -28.24 -87.30
C LEU A 348 -38.08 -28.89 -87.05
N PRO A 349 -39.07 -28.29 -86.35
CA PRO A 349 -39.42 -26.85 -86.16
C PRO A 349 -39.74 -26.51 -84.68
N GLY A 350 -40.29 -25.38 -84.20
CA GLY A 350 -40.90 -24.12 -84.68
C GLY A 350 -41.20 -23.29 -83.39
N THR A 351 -41.00 -21.96 -83.37
CA THR A 351 -42.01 -20.88 -83.51
C THR A 351 -43.15 -20.83 -82.48
N GLU A 352 -43.55 -19.57 -82.20
CA GLU A 352 -44.70 -19.05 -81.41
C GLU A 352 -44.31 -18.61 -79.98
N TYR A 353 -44.43 -17.34 -79.55
CA TYR A 353 -45.11 -16.13 -80.06
C TYR A 353 -44.30 -14.86 -79.71
#